data_AF-X0U4C9-F1
#
_entry.id   AF-X0U4C9-F1
#
_cell.length_a   1.000
_cell.length_b   1.000
_cell.length_c   1.000
_cell.angle_alpha   90.00
_cell.angle_beta   90.00
_cell.angle_gamma   90.00
#
_symmetry.space_group_name_H-M   'P 1'
#
loop_
_entity.id
_entity.type
_entity.pdbx_description
1 polymer ?
#
loop_
_entity_poly.entity_id
_entity_poly.type
_entity_poly.pdbx_seq_one_letter_code
_entity_poly.pdbx_strand_id
1 'polypeptide(L)'
;AQTRQPVLRSSLLIWALMAGGFLFLAADELFEIHEQVDLAIHSLFEITETSLTDRIDDLLVLLYLVIGLAAVCIARSELWRYRVTLPFFAAGFVLALGMVVLDVLTNDVDLLRMLLPGVHLGSIFLWAVVAEDVLKVLAEAFFLLGFIQALHMTRRMDAEPSAGLDTWRSS
;
A
#
# COMPACT_ATOMS: atom_id res chain seq x y z
N ALA A 1 15.59 -33.45 -19.61
CA ALA A 1 15.66 -32.52 -18.47
C ALA A 1 14.68 -31.38 -18.72
N GLN A 2 13.56 -31.35 -18.00
CA GLN A 2 12.48 -30.38 -18.22
C GLN A 2 12.78 -29.13 -17.38
N THR A 3 13.13 -28.02 -18.02
CA THR A 3 13.50 -26.75 -17.40
C THR A 3 12.30 -26.06 -16.76
N ARG A 4 11.89 -26.47 -15.56
CA ARG A 4 10.88 -25.81 -14.71
C ARG A 4 11.40 -24.54 -14.01
N GLN A 5 12.31 -23.79 -14.62
CA GLN A 5 13.00 -22.66 -13.96
C GLN A 5 12.45 -21.24 -14.18
N PRO A 6 11.65 -20.89 -15.22
CA PRO A 6 11.25 -19.49 -15.39
C PRO A 6 10.19 -19.02 -14.38
N VAL A 7 9.24 -19.89 -14.00
CA VAL A 7 8.08 -19.53 -13.17
C VAL A 7 8.43 -19.29 -11.69
N LEU A 8 9.36 -20.09 -11.13
CA LEU A 8 9.80 -19.94 -9.74
C LEU A 8 10.61 -18.66 -9.52
N ARG A 9 11.47 -18.29 -10.48
CA ARG A 9 12.22 -17.02 -10.44
C ARG A 9 11.30 -15.81 -10.55
N SER A 10 10.26 -15.87 -11.39
CA SER A 10 9.28 -14.78 -11.49
C SER A 10 8.45 -14.63 -10.21
N SER A 11 8.08 -15.72 -9.54
CA SER A 11 7.33 -15.67 -8.28
C SER A 11 8.16 -15.01 -7.16
N LEU A 12 9.41 -15.45 -6.97
CA LEU A 12 10.29 -14.86 -5.94
C LEU A 12 10.57 -13.38 -6.19
N LEU A 13 10.79 -12.99 -7.45
CA LEU A 13 10.98 -11.59 -7.82
C LEU A 13 9.74 -10.73 -7.49
N ILE A 14 8.55 -11.22 -7.79
CA ILE A 14 7.28 -10.53 -7.48
C ILE A 14 7.12 -10.31 -5.97
N TRP A 15 7.34 -11.34 -5.17
CA TRP A 15 7.27 -11.22 -3.72
C TRP A 15 8.35 -10.30 -3.14
N ALA A 16 9.57 -10.34 -3.69
CA ALA A 16 10.65 -9.44 -3.31
C ALA A 16 10.35 -7.98 -3.67
N LEU A 17 9.78 -7.73 -4.85
CA LEU A 17 9.35 -6.38 -5.27
C LEU A 17 8.23 -5.85 -4.38
N MET A 18 7.23 -6.67 -4.06
CA MET A 18 6.16 -6.26 -3.15
C MET A 18 6.70 -5.98 -1.74
N ALA A 19 7.53 -6.87 -1.18
CA ALA A 19 8.14 -6.65 0.13
C ALA A 19 9.05 -5.41 0.14
N GLY A 20 9.84 -5.19 -0.93
CA GLY A 20 10.67 -4.01 -1.11
C GLY A 20 9.84 -2.73 -1.20
N GLY A 21 8.72 -2.74 -1.92
CA GLY A 21 7.78 -1.62 -1.97
C GLY A 21 7.18 -1.29 -0.60
N PHE A 22 6.81 -2.30 0.19
CA PHE A 22 6.34 -2.10 1.56
C PHE A 22 7.41 -1.55 2.50
N LEU A 23 8.63 -2.06 2.39
CA LEU A 23 9.76 -1.53 3.14
C LEU A 23 10.04 -0.08 2.77
N PHE A 24 9.94 0.25 1.47
CA PHE A 24 10.05 1.63 1.00
C PHE A 24 8.95 2.52 1.59
N LEU A 25 7.68 2.10 1.57
CA LEU A 25 6.58 2.87 2.17
C LEU A 25 6.80 3.11 3.68
N ALA A 26 7.23 2.10 4.42
CA ALA A 26 7.53 2.26 5.85
C ALA A 26 8.74 3.18 6.10
N ALA A 27 9.73 3.19 5.20
CA ALA A 27 10.87 4.10 5.28
C ALA A 27 10.49 5.53 4.87
N ASP A 28 9.69 5.68 3.82
CA ASP A 28 9.12 6.95 3.39
C ASP A 28 8.34 7.60 4.53
N GLU A 29 7.58 6.81 5.29
CA GLU A 29 6.88 7.30 6.47
C GLU A 29 7.80 7.74 7.61
N LEU A 30 8.84 6.96 7.89
CA LEU A 30 9.74 7.26 9.00
C LEU A 30 10.66 8.45 8.71
N PHE A 31 10.98 8.67 7.43
CA PHE A 31 11.95 9.68 7.00
C PHE A 31 11.32 10.82 6.20
N GLU A 32 10.00 10.82 6.01
CA GLU A 32 9.26 11.85 5.25
C GLU A 32 9.90 12.07 3.86
N ILE A 33 10.20 10.98 3.15
CA ILE A 33 10.96 11.08 1.87
C ILE A 33 10.13 11.84 0.83
N HIS A 34 8.82 11.61 0.75
CA HIS A 34 7.92 12.35 -0.14
C HIS A 34 7.92 13.86 0.14
N GLU A 35 7.95 14.28 1.41
CA GLU A 35 8.06 15.70 1.79
C GLU A 35 9.41 16.30 1.38
N GLN A 36 10.50 15.58 1.64
CA GLN A 36 11.84 16.02 1.22
C GLN A 36 11.96 16.14 -0.31
N VAL A 37 11.33 15.24 -1.06
CA VAL A 37 11.30 15.30 -2.52
C VAL A 37 10.49 16.50 -2.98
N ASP A 38 9.36 16.80 -2.35
CA ASP A 38 8.57 17.99 -2.66
C ASP A 38 9.36 19.28 -2.43
N LEU A 39 9.97 19.44 -1.25
CA LEU A 39 10.85 20.57 -0.93
C LEU A 39 12.03 20.70 -1.92
N ALA A 40 12.57 19.56 -2.38
CA ALA A 40 13.61 19.55 -3.39
C ALA A 40 13.10 20.01 -4.77
N ILE A 41 11.88 19.63 -5.17
CA ILE A 41 11.25 20.09 -6.41
C ILE A 41 11.00 21.60 -6.34
N HIS A 42 10.43 22.09 -5.23
CA HIS A 42 10.19 23.51 -5.00
C HIS A 42 11.46 24.35 -5.09
N SER A 43 12.52 23.90 -4.42
CA SER A 43 13.81 24.59 -4.44
C SER A 43 14.53 24.51 -5.78
N LEU A 44 14.44 23.39 -6.50
CA LEU A 44 15.13 23.21 -7.79
C LEU A 44 14.48 24.01 -8.93
N PHE A 45 13.15 24.15 -8.92
CA PHE A 45 12.40 24.82 -9.98
C PHE A 45 11.98 26.25 -9.64
N GLU A 46 12.39 26.76 -8.48
CA GLU A 46 11.99 28.09 -7.96
C GLU A 46 10.45 28.29 -7.98
N ILE A 47 9.71 27.21 -7.74
CA ILE A 47 8.26 27.23 -7.73
C ILE A 47 7.81 27.81 -6.39
N THR A 48 7.07 28.92 -6.41
CA THR A 48 6.41 29.45 -5.22
C THR A 48 5.35 28.48 -4.74
N GLU A 49 5.36 28.16 -3.44
CA GLU A 49 4.30 27.42 -2.75
C GLU A 49 2.96 28.12 -2.98
N THR A 50 2.10 27.46 -3.74
CA THR A 50 0.70 27.79 -3.98
C THR A 50 -0.13 26.59 -3.59
N SER A 51 -1.44 26.75 -3.37
CA SER A 51 -2.35 25.66 -3.01
C SER A 51 -2.40 24.49 -4.02
N LEU A 52 -1.82 24.64 -5.21
CA LEU A 52 -1.68 23.58 -6.21
C LEU A 52 -0.32 22.86 -6.13
N THR A 53 0.73 23.58 -5.78
CA THR A 53 2.09 23.04 -5.77
C THR A 53 2.41 22.38 -4.43
N ASP A 54 1.78 22.85 -3.34
CA ASP A 54 1.78 22.22 -1.99
C ASP A 54 1.17 20.81 -1.95
N ARG A 55 0.73 20.26 -3.10
CA ARG A 55 0.07 18.96 -3.24
C ARG A 55 0.92 17.95 -4.00
N ILE A 56 2.18 18.27 -4.23
CA ILE A 56 3.09 17.38 -4.95
C ILE A 56 3.37 16.15 -4.07
N ASP A 57 3.43 16.31 -2.76
CA ASP A 57 3.46 15.24 -1.76
C ASP A 57 2.25 14.29 -1.86
N ASP A 58 1.01 14.83 -1.88
CA ASP A 58 -0.23 14.08 -2.13
C ASP A 58 -0.12 13.21 -3.40
N LEU A 59 0.42 13.82 -4.46
CA LEU A 59 0.58 13.18 -5.77
C LEU A 59 1.66 12.09 -5.73
N LEU A 60 2.74 12.28 -4.97
CA LEU A 60 3.79 11.29 -4.77
C LEU A 60 3.24 10.06 -4.03
N VAL A 61 2.47 10.27 -2.96
CA VAL A 61 1.83 9.18 -2.21
C VAL A 61 0.81 8.43 -3.10
N LEU A 62 0.01 9.16 -3.89
CA LEU A 62 -0.90 8.56 -4.87
C LEU A 62 -0.14 7.74 -5.92
N LEU A 63 1.00 8.25 -6.41
CA LEU A 63 1.85 7.53 -7.35
C LEU A 63 2.37 6.22 -6.75
N TYR A 64 2.80 6.22 -5.49
CA TYR A 64 3.21 4.99 -4.79
C TYR A 64 2.06 3.98 -4.75
N LEU A 65 0.85 4.44 -4.44
CA LEU A 65 -0.35 3.61 -4.42
C LEU A 65 -0.63 2.97 -5.79
N VAL A 66 -0.52 3.75 -6.87
CA VAL A 66 -0.70 3.27 -8.24
C VAL A 66 0.37 2.25 -8.62
N ILE A 67 1.63 2.47 -8.25
CA ILE A 67 2.73 1.53 -8.49
C ILE A 67 2.47 0.21 -7.73
N GLY A 68 2.06 0.30 -6.46
CA GLY A 68 1.69 -0.87 -5.66
C GLY A 68 0.54 -1.66 -6.28
N LEU A 69 -0.51 -0.96 -6.75
CA LEU A 69 -1.65 -1.59 -7.41
C LEU A 69 -1.22 -2.26 -8.72
N ALA A 70 -0.38 -1.59 -9.52
CA ALA A 70 0.18 -2.15 -10.75
C ALA A 70 1.00 -3.42 -10.45
N ALA A 71 1.82 -3.43 -9.40
CA ALA A 71 2.57 -4.61 -8.97
C ALA A 71 1.64 -5.78 -8.63
N VAL A 72 0.55 -5.53 -7.90
CA VAL A 72 -0.48 -6.55 -7.59
C VAL A 72 -1.20 -7.02 -8.86
N CYS A 73 -1.53 -6.13 -9.79
CA CYS A 73 -2.15 -6.49 -11.07
C CYS A 73 -1.22 -7.32 -11.96
N ILE A 74 0.07 -7.03 -12.00
CA ILE A 74 1.07 -7.83 -12.72
C ILE A 74 1.23 -9.19 -12.03
N ALA A 75 1.24 -9.20 -10.70
CA ALA A 75 1.33 -10.39 -9.86
C ALA A 75 0.03 -11.22 -9.81
N ARG A 76 -1.05 -10.79 -10.48
CA ARG A 76 -2.39 -11.36 -10.30
C ARG A 76 -2.46 -12.87 -10.50
N SER A 77 -1.70 -13.42 -11.45
CA SER A 77 -1.68 -14.86 -11.73
C SER A 77 -1.09 -15.67 -10.57
N GLU A 78 -0.09 -15.10 -9.88
CA GLU A 78 0.53 -15.71 -8.70
C GLU A 78 -0.36 -15.50 -7.48
N LEU A 79 -0.87 -14.28 -7.28
CA LEU A 79 -1.74 -13.94 -6.15
C LEU A 79 -3.08 -14.69 -6.17
N TRP A 80 -3.56 -15.10 -7.35
CA TRP A 80 -4.78 -15.91 -7.44
C TRP A 80 -4.66 -17.26 -6.73
N ARG A 81 -3.44 -17.82 -6.64
CA ARG A 81 -3.14 -19.02 -5.83
C ARG A 81 -3.44 -18.78 -4.35
N TYR A 82 -3.31 -17.53 -3.91
CA TYR A 82 -3.55 -17.05 -2.56
C TYR A 82 -4.79 -16.17 -2.49
N ARG A 83 -5.84 -16.42 -3.29
CA ARG A 83 -7.04 -15.56 -3.38
C ARG A 83 -7.69 -15.12 -2.07
N VAL A 84 -7.47 -15.87 -0.98
CA VAL A 84 -7.95 -15.54 0.37
C VAL A 84 -7.28 -14.27 0.92
N THR A 85 -6.08 -13.91 0.43
CA THR A 85 -5.32 -12.72 0.83
C THR A 85 -5.75 -11.46 0.07
N LEU A 86 -6.37 -11.60 -1.10
CA LEU A 86 -6.78 -10.46 -1.94
C LEU A 86 -7.71 -9.46 -1.24
N PRO A 87 -8.69 -9.88 -0.40
CA PRO A 87 -9.51 -8.93 0.37
C PRO A 87 -8.69 -8.04 1.29
N PHE A 88 -7.58 -8.53 1.86
CA PHE A 88 -6.70 -7.72 2.71
C PHE A 88 -5.96 -6.66 1.90
N PHE A 89 -5.41 -7.03 0.75
CA PHE A 89 -4.81 -6.06 -0.16
C PHE A 89 -5.83 -5.03 -0.66
N ALA A 90 -7.03 -5.48 -1.05
CA ALA A 90 -8.09 -4.59 -1.49
C ALA A 90 -8.52 -3.60 -0.38
N ALA A 91 -8.70 -4.08 0.85
CA ALA A 91 -8.99 -3.23 2.00
C ALA A 91 -7.86 -2.22 2.25
N GLY A 92 -6.60 -2.67 2.21
CA GLY A 92 -5.43 -1.79 2.32
C GLY A 92 -5.42 -0.70 1.24
N PHE A 93 -5.65 -1.03 -0.02
CA PHE A 93 -5.72 -0.05 -1.11
C PHE A 93 -6.88 0.93 -0.95
N VAL A 94 -8.05 0.46 -0.52
CA VAL A 94 -9.21 1.33 -0.29
C VAL A 94 -8.94 2.31 0.87
N LEU A 95 -8.32 1.84 1.95
CA LEU A 95 -7.98 2.67 3.10
C LEU A 95 -6.89 3.69 2.73
N ALA A 96 -5.84 3.27 2.03
CA ALA A 96 -4.77 4.17 1.57
C ALA A 96 -5.29 5.22 0.58
N LEU A 97 -6.19 4.84 -0.33
CA LEU A 97 -6.85 5.81 -1.21
C LEU A 97 -7.74 6.77 -0.41
N GLY A 98 -8.44 6.26 0.61
CA GLY A 98 -9.24 7.09 1.51
C GLY A 98 -8.40 8.10 2.27
N MET A 99 -7.21 7.72 2.71
CA MET A 99 -6.23 8.60 3.33
C MET A 99 -5.82 9.72 2.37
N VAL A 100 -5.36 9.40 1.16
CA VAL A 100 -4.97 10.41 0.14
C VAL A 100 -6.12 11.36 -0.19
N VAL A 101 -7.35 10.85 -0.32
CA VAL A 101 -8.52 11.69 -0.56
C VAL A 101 -8.79 12.62 0.61
N LEU A 102 -8.61 12.14 1.85
CA LEU A 102 -8.83 12.95 3.04
C LEU A 102 -7.78 14.06 3.14
N ASP A 103 -6.51 13.72 2.90
CA ASP A 103 -5.38 14.66 2.93
C ASP A 103 -5.57 15.81 1.92
N VAL A 104 -5.84 15.46 0.66
CA VAL A 104 -6.19 16.41 -0.41
C VAL A 104 -7.34 17.34 -0.03
N LEU A 105 -8.35 16.82 0.69
CA LEU A 105 -9.50 17.62 1.13
C LEU A 105 -9.16 18.53 2.31
N THR A 106 -8.29 18.09 3.23
CA THR A 106 -7.93 18.85 4.42
C THR A 106 -6.89 19.93 4.17
N ASN A 107 -6.01 19.72 3.20
CA ASN A 107 -4.89 20.62 2.91
C ASN A 107 -5.35 21.98 2.31
N ASP A 108 -6.59 22.08 1.81
CA ASP A 108 -7.14 23.32 1.26
C ASP A 108 -8.36 23.81 2.03
N VAL A 109 -8.09 24.80 2.88
CA VAL A 109 -9.09 25.48 3.71
C VAL A 109 -10.19 26.12 2.86
N ASP A 110 -9.91 26.53 1.62
CA ASP A 110 -10.90 27.13 0.72
C ASP A 110 -11.83 26.08 0.12
N LEU A 111 -11.32 24.89 -0.24
CA LEU A 111 -12.16 23.74 -0.60
C LEU A 111 -13.06 23.32 0.56
N LEU A 112 -12.52 23.23 1.79
CA LEU A 112 -13.30 22.84 2.96
C LEU A 112 -14.40 23.88 3.27
N ARG A 113 -14.10 25.18 3.11
CA ARG A 113 -15.07 26.29 3.25
C ARG A 113 -16.15 26.25 2.19
N MET A 114 -15.80 25.87 0.96
CA MET A 114 -16.76 25.71 -0.14
C MET A 114 -17.73 24.54 0.12
N LEU A 115 -17.22 23.41 0.64
CA LEU A 115 -18.02 22.22 0.95
C LEU A 115 -18.88 22.36 2.23
N LEU A 116 -18.38 23.05 3.25
CA LEU A 116 -19.02 23.18 4.56
C LEU A 116 -19.14 24.66 5.00
N PRO A 117 -19.95 25.47 4.32
CA PRO A 117 -20.11 26.88 4.66
C PRO A 117 -20.73 27.05 6.06
N GLY A 118 -20.08 27.86 6.90
CA GLY A 118 -20.60 28.25 8.23
C GLY A 118 -20.17 27.35 9.41
N VAL A 119 -19.33 26.34 9.18
CA VAL A 119 -18.82 25.47 10.25
C VAL A 119 -17.49 25.99 10.80
N HIS A 120 -17.26 25.84 12.12
CA HIS A 120 -15.96 26.10 12.73
C HIS A 120 -14.96 25.02 12.31
N LEU A 121 -14.05 25.39 11.40
CA LEU A 121 -13.11 24.48 10.75
C LEU A 121 -12.03 23.93 11.68
N GLY A 122 -11.73 24.62 12.79
CA GLY A 122 -10.64 24.22 13.70
C GLY A 122 -10.84 22.82 14.30
N SER A 123 -12.06 22.49 14.73
CA SER A 123 -12.34 21.15 15.27
C SER A 123 -12.40 20.08 14.19
N ILE A 124 -12.90 20.42 12.99
CA ILE A 124 -12.99 19.49 11.86
C ILE A 124 -11.60 19.10 11.37
N PHE A 125 -10.70 20.08 11.26
CA PHE A 125 -9.34 19.86 10.81
C PHE A 125 -8.61 18.86 11.71
N LEU A 126 -8.68 19.04 13.04
CA LEU A 126 -8.07 18.10 13.99
C LEU A 126 -8.60 16.66 13.83
N TRP A 127 -9.92 16.49 13.69
CA TRP A 127 -10.49 15.15 13.49
C TRP A 127 -10.14 14.54 12.15
N ALA A 128 -9.92 15.37 11.13
CA ALA A 128 -9.56 14.90 9.81
C ALA A 128 -8.09 14.44 9.76
N VAL A 129 -7.16 15.18 10.38
CA VAL A 129 -5.76 14.73 10.59
C VAL A 129 -5.72 13.40 11.34
N VAL A 130 -6.47 13.27 12.44
CA VAL A 130 -6.54 12.00 13.18
C VAL A 130 -7.12 10.87 12.34
N ALA A 131 -8.13 11.15 11.51
CA ALA A 131 -8.71 10.15 10.63
C ALA A 131 -7.74 9.72 9.51
N GLU A 132 -6.93 10.64 9.00
CA GLU A 132 -5.88 10.38 8.02
C GLU A 132 -4.83 9.41 8.58
N ASP A 133 -4.27 9.72 9.75
CA ASP A 133 -3.31 8.86 10.47
C ASP A 133 -3.89 7.45 10.71
N VAL A 134 -5.15 7.38 11.14
CA VAL A 134 -5.83 6.10 11.38
C VAL A 134 -6.01 5.30 10.10
N LEU A 135 -6.43 5.94 9.00
CA LEU A 135 -6.59 5.28 7.71
C LEU A 135 -5.27 4.72 7.20
N LYS A 136 -4.18 5.48 7.37
CA LYS A 136 -2.82 5.09 7.00
C LYS A 136 -2.35 3.86 7.75
N VAL A 137 -2.40 3.90 9.09
CA VAL A 137 -2.01 2.77 9.95
C VAL A 137 -2.86 1.53 9.67
N LEU A 138 -4.16 1.70 9.46
CA LEU A 138 -5.04 0.59 9.10
C LEU A 138 -4.69 0.02 7.73
N ALA A 139 -4.40 0.85 6.73
CA ALA A 139 -4.00 0.40 5.40
C ALA A 139 -2.76 -0.50 5.48
N GLU A 140 -1.72 -0.05 6.17
CA GLU A 140 -0.49 -0.81 6.40
C GLU A 140 -0.74 -2.14 7.14
N ALA A 141 -1.57 -2.10 8.19
CA ALA A 141 -1.94 -3.30 8.93
C ALA A 141 -2.64 -4.33 8.03
N PHE A 142 -3.58 -3.89 7.17
CA PHE A 142 -4.26 -4.77 6.22
C PHE A 142 -3.29 -5.37 5.21
N PHE A 143 -2.38 -4.57 4.67
CA PHE A 143 -1.37 -5.09 3.75
C PHE A 143 -0.46 -6.13 4.43
N LEU A 144 0.01 -5.85 5.65
CA LEU A 144 0.82 -6.79 6.43
C LEU A 144 0.07 -8.10 6.70
N LEU A 145 -1.22 -8.03 7.05
CA LEU A 145 -2.08 -9.20 7.20
C LEU A 145 -2.18 -10.02 5.90
N GLY A 146 -2.28 -9.35 4.75
CA GLY A 146 -2.25 -10.00 3.43
C GLY A 146 -0.97 -10.81 3.21
N PHE A 147 0.19 -10.25 3.54
CA PHE A 147 1.48 -10.98 3.45
C PHE A 147 1.58 -12.13 4.45
N ILE A 148 1.20 -11.91 5.72
CA ILE A 148 1.22 -12.94 6.76
C ILE A 148 0.33 -14.12 6.36
N GLN A 149 -0.85 -13.83 5.81
CA GLN A 149 -1.76 -14.88 5.37
C GLN A 149 -1.21 -15.65 4.15
N ALA A 150 -0.57 -14.96 3.19
CA ALA A 150 0.11 -15.63 2.07
C ALA A 150 1.23 -16.55 2.56
N LEU A 151 2.00 -16.12 3.56
CA LEU A 151 3.05 -16.90 4.19
C LEU A 151 2.49 -18.14 4.91
N HIS A 152 1.42 -17.98 5.69
CA HIS A 152 0.75 -19.09 6.36
C HIS A 152 0.20 -20.12 5.37
N MET A 153 -0.42 -19.67 4.27
CA MET A 153 -0.90 -20.57 3.21
C MET A 153 0.25 -21.36 2.59
N THR A 154 1.36 -20.70 2.27
CA THR A 154 2.53 -21.36 1.68
C THR A 154 3.09 -22.45 2.62
N ARG A 155 3.27 -22.13 3.90
CA ARG A 155 3.74 -23.10 4.90
C ARG A 155 2.82 -24.31 5.08
N ARG A 156 1.50 -24.12 4.96
CA ARG A 156 0.54 -25.23 5.02
C ARG A 156 0.64 -26.14 3.80
N MET A 157 0.78 -25.55 2.61
CA MET A 157 0.97 -26.31 1.36
C MET A 157 2.26 -27.12 1.35
N ASP A 158 3.32 -26.65 2.02
CA ASP A 158 4.59 -27.37 2.15
C ASP A 158 4.58 -28.47 3.24
N ALA A 159 3.64 -28.43 4.18
CA ALA A 159 3.52 -29.40 5.29
C ALA A 159 2.63 -30.61 4.98
N GLU A 160 1.62 -30.47 4.13
CA GLU A 160 0.74 -31.57 3.67
C GLU A 160 1.32 -32.59 2.66
N PRO A 161 2.43 -32.39 1.92
CA PRO A 161 2.92 -33.34 0.91
C PRO A 161 3.35 -34.71 1.46
N SER A 162 3.71 -34.83 2.73
CA SER A 162 4.24 -36.06 3.34
C SER A 162 3.20 -36.89 4.10
N ALA A 163 2.02 -36.36 4.42
CA ALA A 163 1.01 -37.08 5.20
C ALA A 163 0.25 -38.16 4.41
N GLY A 164 0.31 -38.14 3.07
CA GLY A 164 -0.40 -39.08 2.19
C GLY A 164 0.40 -40.30 1.72
N LEU A 165 1.71 -40.37 2.00
CA LEU A 165 2.58 -41.45 1.51
C LEU A 165 2.89 -42.53 2.55
N ASP A 166 2.62 -42.28 3.84
CA ASP A 166 2.89 -43.23 4.93
C ASP A 166 1.72 -44.18 5.22
N THR A 167 0.51 -43.91 4.71
CA THR A 167 -0.67 -44.77 4.93
C THR A 167 -0.78 -45.94 3.94
N TRP A 168 -0.02 -45.92 2.84
CA TRP A 168 -0.07 -46.97 1.80
C TRP A 168 1.05 -48.02 1.91
N ARG A 169 2.05 -47.82 2.78
CA ARG A 169 3.17 -48.77 2.97
C ARG A 169 2.95 -49.79 4.10
N SER A 170 1.81 -49.74 4.78
CA SER A 170 1.50 -50.57 5.95
C SER A 170 0.34 -51.55 5.75
N SER A 171 -0.08 -51.81 4.50
CA SER A 171 -1.11 -52.80 4.14
C SER A 171 -0.56 -53.94 3.30
#